data_AF-C3UVM4-F1
#
_entry.id   AF-C3UVM4-F1
#
_cell.length_a   1.000
_cell.length_b   1.000
_cell.length_c   1.000
_cell.angle_alpha   90.00
_cell.angle_beta   90.00
_cell.angle_gamma   90.00
#
_symmetry.space_group_name_H-M   'P 1'
#
loop_
_entity.id
_entity.type
_entity.pdbx_description
1 polymer ?
#
loop_
_entity_poly.entity_id
_entity_poly.type
_entity_poly.pdbx_seq_one_letter_code
_entity_poly.pdbx_strand_id
1 'polypeptide(L)'
;PHKTLCELSKEYGSVFTVYFGPMKVLVLAGYKTVKQALVNHADEFGGRYISPASFIFSQQHGILLSNGENWKEMRRFALSNLRDFGMG
;
A
#
# COMPACT_ATOMS: atom_id res chain seq x y z
N PRO A 1 -10.53 12.37 -0.93
CA PRO A 1 -9.34 13.18 -1.27
C PRO A 1 -8.79 13.03 -2.71
N HIS A 2 -9.12 11.97 -3.46
CA HIS A 2 -8.46 11.69 -4.75
C HIS A 2 -8.57 12.83 -5.79
N LYS A 3 -9.70 13.54 -5.88
CA LYS A 3 -9.88 14.65 -6.83
C LYS A 3 -8.89 15.78 -6.58
N THR A 4 -8.81 16.27 -5.34
CA THR A 4 -7.87 17.33 -4.94
C THR A 4 -6.41 16.90 -5.14
N LEU A 5 -6.07 15.65 -4.84
CA LEU A 5 -4.71 15.14 -5.10
C LEU A 5 -4.38 15.09 -6.59
N CYS A 6 -5.35 14.76 -7.45
CA CYS A 6 -5.19 14.83 -8.90
C CYS A 6 -5.08 16.25 -9.44
N GLU A 7 -5.68 17.25 -8.77
CA GLU A 7 -5.51 18.66 -9.13
C GLU A 7 -4.11 19.14 -8.73
N LEU A 8 -3.69 18.85 -7.49
CA LEU A 8 -2.34 19.15 -7.01
C LEU A 8 -1.26 18.49 -7.86
N SER A 9 -1.48 17.28 -8.40
CA SER A 9 -0.50 16.64 -9.27
C SER A 9 -0.29 17.37 -10.60
N LYS A 10 -1.23 18.22 -11.03
CA LYS A 10 -1.07 19.08 -12.22
C LYS A 10 -0.16 20.28 -11.93
N GLU A 11 -0.13 20.75 -10.68
CA GLU A 11 0.65 21.90 -10.24
C GLU A 11 2.06 21.49 -9.79
N TYR A 12 2.15 20.46 -8.93
CA TYR A 12 3.39 20.01 -8.30
C TYR A 12 4.07 18.84 -9.03
N GLY A 13 3.40 18.28 -10.04
CA GLY A 13 3.90 17.16 -10.84
C GLY A 13 3.52 15.78 -10.28
N SER A 14 4.14 14.74 -10.85
CA SER A 14 3.77 13.34 -10.59
C SER A 14 4.21 12.81 -9.22
N VAL A 15 5.09 13.50 -8.52
CA VAL A 15 5.58 13.14 -7.18
C VAL A 15 5.58 14.40 -6.33
N PHE A 16 4.78 14.41 -5.27
CA PHE A 16 4.71 15.56 -4.37
C PHE A 16 4.37 15.10 -2.94
N THR A 17 4.67 15.96 -1.97
CA THR A 17 4.40 15.67 -0.56
C THR A 17 3.18 16.46 -0.10
N VAL A 18 2.30 15.82 0.66
CA VAL A 18 1.19 16.46 1.37
C VAL A 18 1.25 16.10 2.85
N TYR A 19 0.69 16.97 3.69
CA TYR A 19 0.57 16.73 5.13
C TYR A 19 -0.89 16.47 5.47
N PHE A 20 -1.21 15.24 5.90
CA PHE A 20 -2.51 14.89 6.48
C PHE A 20 -2.43 15.06 7.99
N GLY A 21 -2.67 16.29 8.45
CA GLY A 21 -2.41 16.66 9.85
C GLY A 21 -0.91 16.47 10.18
N PRO A 22 -0.55 15.69 11.21
CA PRO A 22 0.85 15.42 11.54
C PRO A 22 1.52 14.40 10.59
N MET A 23 0.75 13.71 9.74
CA MET A 23 1.28 12.67 8.86
C MET A 23 1.78 13.25 7.54
N LYS A 24 3.09 13.16 7.31
CA LYS A 24 3.71 13.46 6.03
C LYS A 24 3.48 12.29 5.06
N VAL A 25 2.89 12.55 3.90
CA VAL A 25 2.58 11.53 2.89
C VAL A 25 3.15 11.94 1.54
N LEU A 26 3.87 11.01 0.91
CA LEU A 26 4.32 11.14 -0.47
C LEU A 26 3.22 10.63 -1.41
N VAL A 27 2.78 11.45 -2.34
CA VAL A 27 1.76 11.11 -3.34
C VAL A 27 2.45 10.80 -4.66
N LEU A 28 2.14 9.62 -5.20
CA LEU A 28 2.58 9.17 -6.52
C LEU A 28 1.39 9.24 -7.47
N ALA A 29 1.46 10.10 -8.48
CA ALA A 29 0.40 10.34 -9.44
C ALA A 29 0.87 9.99 -10.87
N GLY A 30 0.03 9.27 -11.60
CA GLY A 30 0.28 8.88 -12.99
C GLY A 30 0.92 7.50 -13.14
N TYR A 31 0.60 6.84 -14.26
CA TYR A 31 0.96 5.44 -14.51
C TYR A 31 2.46 5.16 -14.40
N LYS A 32 3.30 5.96 -15.06
CA LYS A 32 4.76 5.75 -15.09
C LYS A 32 5.34 5.73 -13.67
N THR A 33 4.99 6.73 -12.87
CA THR A 33 5.47 6.90 -11.50
C THR A 33 4.97 5.79 -10.57
N VAL A 34 3.68 5.46 -10.66
CA VAL A 34 3.07 4.39 -9.86
C VAL A 34 3.68 3.04 -10.21
N LYS A 35 3.86 2.73 -11.51
CA LYS A 35 4.52 1.49 -11.96
C LYS A 35 5.97 1.43 -11.48
N GLN A 36 6.70 2.52 -11.61
CA GLN A 36 8.09 2.56 -11.16
C GLN A 36 8.19 2.24 -9.66
N ALA A 37 7.39 2.89 -8.81
CA ALA A 37 7.44 2.63 -7.38
C ALA A 37 6.90 1.24 -6.98
N LEU A 38 5.70 0.87 -7.42
CA LEU A 38 5.00 -0.31 -6.90
C LEU A 38 5.37 -1.62 -7.62
N VAL A 39 6.02 -1.55 -8.78
CA VAL A 39 6.43 -2.74 -9.55
C VAL A 39 7.95 -2.83 -9.63
N ASN A 40 8.62 -1.77 -10.11
CA ASN A 40 10.07 -1.83 -10.31
C ASN A 40 10.84 -1.73 -8.97
N HIS A 41 10.26 -1.05 -7.97
CA HIS A 41 10.81 -0.92 -6.61
C HIS A 41 9.88 -1.57 -5.57
N ALA A 42 9.26 -2.69 -5.92
CA ALA A 42 8.22 -3.33 -5.10
C ALA A 42 8.69 -3.68 -3.68
N ASP A 43 9.97 -4.02 -3.48
CA ASP A 43 10.50 -4.34 -2.15
C ASP A 43 10.59 -3.10 -1.24
N GLU A 44 10.89 -1.93 -1.81
CA GLU A 44 10.98 -0.66 -1.08
C GLU A 44 9.58 -0.11 -0.73
N PHE A 45 8.62 -0.26 -1.64
CA PHE A 45 7.26 0.27 -1.52
C PHE A 45 6.22 -0.77 -1.07
N GLY A 46 6.63 -2.00 -0.75
CA GLY A 46 5.74 -3.09 -0.37
C GLY A 46 5.15 -2.96 1.04
N GLY A 47 5.71 -2.08 1.86
CA GLY A 47 5.25 -1.81 3.23
C GLY A 47 3.92 -1.06 3.29
N ARG A 48 3.14 -1.36 4.33
CA ARG A 48 1.83 -0.73 4.59
C ARG A 48 1.88 0.10 5.84
N TYR A 49 1.24 1.27 5.82
CA TYR A 49 0.99 2.03 7.03
C TYR A 49 -0.04 1.29 7.90
N ILE A 50 0.36 0.91 9.11
CA ILE A 50 -0.53 0.30 10.11
C ILE A 50 -0.97 1.41 11.06
N SER A 51 -2.23 1.83 10.94
CA SER A 51 -2.82 2.81 11.85
C SER A 51 -2.98 2.23 13.26
N PRO A 52 -3.02 3.06 14.32
CA PRO A 52 -3.29 2.58 15.68
C PRO A 52 -4.59 1.76 15.80
N ALA A 53 -5.64 2.17 15.10
CA ALA A 53 -6.90 1.43 15.05
C ALA A 53 -6.72 0.05 14.39
N SER A 54 -5.98 -0.02 13.28
CA SER A 54 -5.64 -1.28 12.61
C SER A 54 -4.79 -2.20 13.48
N PHE A 55 -3.87 -1.62 14.26
CA PHE A 55 -3.06 -2.36 15.22
C PHE A 55 -3.91 -2.97 16.33
N ILE A 56 -4.82 -2.21 16.93
CA ILE A 56 -5.73 -2.73 17.98
C ILE A 56 -6.61 -3.85 17.43
N PHE A 57 -7.13 -3.69 16.21
CA PHE A 57 -8.03 -4.68 15.60
C PHE A 57 -7.34 -5.99 15.22
N SER A 58 -6.14 -5.92 14.63
CA SER A 58 -5.48 -7.07 14.00
C SER A 58 -4.23 -7.56 14.72
N GLN A 59 -3.68 -6.76 15.63
CA GLN A 59 -2.40 -7.00 16.30
C GLN A 59 -1.27 -7.30 15.28
N GLN A 60 -1.31 -6.66 14.10
CA GLN A 60 -0.39 -6.90 12.97
C GLN A 60 -0.43 -8.33 12.38
N HIS A 61 -1.55 -9.03 12.55
CA HIS A 61 -1.84 -10.29 11.86
C HIS A 61 -2.79 -10.03 10.68
N GLY A 62 -2.97 -11.03 9.81
CA GLY A 62 -3.85 -10.95 8.66
C GLY A 62 -3.10 -10.71 7.35
N ILE A 63 -3.81 -10.74 6.23
CA ILE A 63 -3.22 -10.49 4.89
C ILE A 63 -3.32 -9.00 4.51
N LEU A 64 -4.23 -8.26 5.17
CA LEU A 64 -4.52 -6.85 4.88
C LEU A 64 -3.72 -5.87 5.76
N LEU A 65 -3.55 -6.17 7.05
CA LEU A 65 -3.07 -5.22 8.08
C LEU A 65 -1.73 -5.64 8.73
N SER A 66 -0.93 -6.44 8.04
CA SER A 66 0.39 -6.90 8.49
C SER A 66 1.49 -6.52 7.49
N ASN A 67 2.75 -6.60 7.95
CA ASN A 67 3.96 -6.40 7.15
C ASN A 67 4.98 -7.50 7.46
N GLY A 68 6.07 -7.53 6.69
CA GLY A 68 7.20 -8.43 6.95
C GLY A 68 6.87 -9.90 6.68
N GLU A 69 7.48 -10.80 7.43
CA GLU A 69 7.38 -12.24 7.18
C GLU A 69 5.97 -12.78 7.46
N ASN A 70 5.31 -12.29 8.51
CA ASN A 70 3.93 -12.63 8.84
C ASN A 70 2.99 -12.41 7.64
N TRP A 71 3.11 -11.26 6.97
CA TRP A 71 2.35 -10.96 5.76
C TRP A 71 2.66 -11.94 4.61
N LYS A 72 3.96 -12.22 4.38
CA LYS A 72 4.41 -13.11 3.29
C LYS A 72 3.87 -14.53 3.46
N GLU A 73 3.97 -15.08 4.67
CA GLU A 73 3.48 -16.42 5.00
C GLU A 73 1.96 -16.52 4.84
N MET A 74 1.21 -15.62 5.46
CA MET A 74 -0.26 -15.64 5.41
C MET A 74 -0.78 -15.43 3.97
N ARG A 75 -0.15 -14.53 3.19
CA ARG A 75 -0.50 -14.33 1.78
C ARG A 75 -0.25 -15.60 0.96
N ARG A 76 0.90 -16.24 1.14
CA ARG A 76 1.24 -17.48 0.41
C ARG A 76 0.27 -18.61 0.77
N PHE A 77 -0.02 -18.77 2.05
CA PHE A 77 -0.99 -19.75 2.54
C PHE A 77 -2.38 -19.53 1.90
N ALA A 78 -2.91 -18.31 1.98
CA ALA A 78 -4.24 -18.01 1.46
C ALA A 78 -4.34 -18.17 -0.05
N LEU A 79 -3.36 -17.67 -0.81
CA LEU A 79 -3.37 -17.80 -2.27
C LEU A 79 -3.26 -19.26 -2.72
N SER A 80 -2.47 -20.09 -2.01
CA SER A 80 -2.35 -21.51 -2.33
C SER A 80 -3.69 -22.22 -2.13
N ASN A 81 -4.31 -22.03 -0.97
CA ASN A 81 -5.61 -22.64 -0.66
C ASN A 81 -6.72 -22.15 -1.60
N LEU A 82 -6.77 -20.85 -1.92
CA LEU A 82 -7.76 -20.32 -2.87
C LEU A 82 -7.65 -20.98 -4.24
N ARG A 83 -6.42 -21.22 -4.73
CA ARG A 83 -6.20 -21.95 -5.97
C ARG A 83 -6.63 -23.41 -5.87
N ASP A 84 -6.38 -24.07 -4.74
CA ASP A 84 -6.81 -25.45 -4.50
C ASP A 84 -8.35 -25.57 -4.46
N PHE A 85 -9.04 -24.50 -4.04
CA PHE A 85 -10.50 -24.37 -4.14
C PHE A 85 -11.01 -23.99 -5.54
N GLY A 86 -10.14 -23.85 -6.54
CA GLY A 86 -10.51 -23.51 -7.91
C GLY A 86 -10.76 -22.02 -8.17
N MET A 87 -10.33 -21.12 -7.27
CA MET A 87 -10.54 -19.67 -7.35
C MET A 87 -9.33 -18.94 -7.98
N GLY A 88 -8.72 -19.51 -9.02
CA GLY A 88 -7.48 -19.04 -9.64
C GLY A 88 -7.57 -18.90 -11.15
#